data_AF-C6Y4C2-F1
#
_entry.id   AF-C6Y4C2-F1
#
_cell.length_a   1.000
_cell.length_b   1.000
_cell.length_c   1.000
_cell.angle_alpha   90.00
_cell.angle_beta   90.00
_cell.angle_gamma   90.00
#
_symmetry.space_group_name_H-M   'P 1'
#
loop_
_entity.id
_entity.type
_entity.pdbx_description
1 polymer ?
#
loop_
_entity_poly.entity_id
_entity_poly.type
_entity_poly.pdbx_seq_one_letter_code
_entity_poly.pdbx_strand_id
1 'polypeptide(L)'
;MSITMSDSSAYGEELMRERFEHLLKAYEKMALMVAEQEEFNAKIEDMALKLLSEKYDNEAYQAELFYRLSNCVEKVLHNKISITDLKTEYEEILEQTLKKECKAYERSCIENVKLKKRTEQATAYYASSSSEP
;
A
#
# COMPACT_ATOMS: atom_id res chain seq x y z
N MET A 1 -39.67 49.07 -40.53
CA MET A 1 -38.49 48.17 -40.49
C MET A 1 -38.20 47.89 -39.03
N SER A 2 -38.67 46.78 -38.48
CA SER A 2 -38.56 46.47 -37.04
C SER A 2 -38.54 44.96 -36.85
N ILE A 3 -37.47 44.31 -37.27
CA ILE A 3 -37.09 42.93 -36.94
C ILE A 3 -35.56 42.97 -37.15
N THR A 4 -34.64 42.68 -36.24
CA THR A 4 -34.53 41.62 -35.23
C THR A 4 -33.38 42.01 -34.28
N MET A 5 -33.61 42.87 -33.27
CA MET A 5 -32.58 43.08 -32.22
C MET A 5 -32.83 42.24 -30.95
N SER A 6 -34.05 41.72 -30.76
CA SER A 6 -34.41 40.89 -29.60
C SER A 6 -33.99 39.42 -29.72
N ASP A 7 -34.12 38.81 -30.91
CA ASP A 7 -33.90 37.36 -31.06
C ASP A 7 -32.41 36.95 -30.94
N SER A 8 -31.51 37.88 -31.25
CA SER A 8 -30.07 37.70 -31.08
C SER A 8 -29.69 37.55 -29.59
N SER A 9 -30.37 38.26 -28.68
CA SER A 9 -30.09 38.12 -27.24
C SER A 9 -30.63 36.80 -26.70
N ALA A 10 -31.85 36.40 -27.08
CA ALA A 10 -32.47 35.16 -26.62
C ALA A 10 -31.68 33.90 -27.08
N TYR A 11 -31.22 33.88 -28.34
CA TYR A 11 -30.33 32.81 -28.81
C TYR A 11 -28.97 32.81 -28.08
N GLY A 12 -28.44 34.01 -27.79
CA GLY A 12 -27.24 34.17 -26.97
C GLY A 12 -27.42 33.62 -25.55
N GLU A 13 -28.59 33.86 -24.93
CA GLU A 13 -28.92 33.38 -23.59
C GLU A 13 -29.07 31.85 -23.52
N GLU A 14 -29.74 31.22 -24.49
CA GLU A 14 -29.89 29.75 -24.50
C GLU A 14 -28.56 29.04 -24.75
N LEU A 15 -27.75 29.52 -25.70
CA LEU A 15 -26.41 28.98 -25.94
C LEU A 15 -25.51 29.13 -24.69
N MET A 16 -25.65 30.24 -23.96
CA MET A 16 -24.96 30.43 -22.69
C MET A 16 -25.46 29.45 -21.62
N ARG A 17 -26.78 29.23 -21.52
CA ARG A 17 -27.38 28.27 -20.58
C ARG A 17 -26.90 26.84 -20.84
N GLU A 18 -26.90 26.39 -22.09
CA GLU A 18 -26.39 25.06 -22.47
C GLU A 18 -24.90 24.91 -22.12
N ARG A 19 -24.09 25.94 -22.40
CA ARG A 19 -22.66 25.96 -22.01
C ARG A 19 -22.49 25.87 -20.50
N PHE A 20 -23.31 26.59 -19.73
CA PHE A 20 -23.29 26.50 -18.26
C PHE A 20 -23.71 25.11 -17.77
N GLU A 21 -24.70 24.47 -18.36
CA GLU A 21 -25.13 23.13 -17.97
C GLU A 21 -24.06 22.07 -18.28
N HIS A 22 -23.44 22.13 -19.46
CA HIS A 22 -22.32 21.26 -19.81
C HIS A 22 -21.13 21.46 -18.87
N LEU A 23 -20.82 22.72 -18.54
CA LEU A 23 -19.77 23.06 -17.60
C LEU A 23 -20.07 22.50 -16.20
N LEU A 24 -21.31 22.62 -15.73
CA LEU A 24 -21.75 22.08 -14.44
C LEU A 24 -21.57 20.56 -14.37
N LYS A 25 -22.03 19.82 -15.39
CA LYS A 25 -21.85 18.36 -15.49
C LYS A 25 -20.38 17.95 -15.52
N ALA A 26 -19.54 18.73 -16.20
CA ALA A 26 -18.10 18.48 -16.24
C ALA A 26 -17.44 18.70 -14.86
N TYR A 27 -17.83 19.73 -14.13
CA TYR A 27 -17.37 19.98 -12.76
C TYR A 27 -17.82 18.90 -11.78
N GLU A 28 -19.07 18.43 -11.88
CA GLU A 28 -19.56 17.30 -11.06
C GLU A 28 -18.73 16.03 -11.28
N LYS A 29 -18.48 15.68 -12.55
CA LYS A 29 -17.62 14.53 -12.89
C LYS A 29 -16.21 14.70 -12.36
N MET A 30 -15.62 15.89 -12.49
CA MET A 30 -14.27 16.18 -12.00
C MET A 30 -14.22 16.09 -10.47
N ALA A 31 -15.23 16.59 -9.75
CA ALA A 31 -15.30 16.49 -8.29
C ALA A 31 -15.37 15.02 -7.83
N LEU A 32 -16.15 14.17 -8.50
CA LEU A 32 -16.19 12.74 -8.22
C LEU A 32 -14.84 12.05 -8.47
N MET A 33 -14.18 12.34 -9.60
CA MET A 33 -12.86 11.78 -9.90
C MET A 33 -11.80 12.21 -8.89
N VAL A 34 -11.85 13.46 -8.41
CA VAL A 34 -10.95 13.95 -7.35
C VAL A 34 -11.20 13.18 -6.05
N ALA A 35 -12.46 12.99 -5.65
CA ALA A 35 -12.80 12.24 -4.45
C ALA A 35 -12.34 10.76 -4.53
N GLU A 36 -12.54 10.09 -5.67
CA GLU A 36 -12.05 8.73 -5.93
C GLU A 36 -10.52 8.65 -5.85
N GLN A 37 -9.82 9.64 -6.41
CA GLN A 37 -8.37 9.72 -6.36
C GLN A 37 -7.85 9.97 -4.94
N GLU A 38 -8.51 10.82 -4.15
CA GLU A 38 -8.18 11.06 -2.74
C GLU A 38 -8.35 9.78 -1.91
N GLU A 39 -9.44 9.04 -2.11
CA GLU A 39 -9.66 7.75 -1.44
C GLU A 39 -8.59 6.72 -1.83
N PHE A 40 -8.22 6.67 -3.11
CA PHE A 40 -7.15 5.79 -3.58
C PHE A 40 -5.79 6.18 -3.00
N ASN A 41 -5.46 7.48 -2.97
CA ASN A 41 -4.21 7.98 -2.36
C ASN A 41 -4.13 7.62 -0.88
N ALA A 42 -5.22 7.79 -0.12
CA ALA A 42 -5.27 7.41 1.29
C ALA A 42 -5.01 5.90 1.49
N LYS A 43 -5.51 5.04 0.61
CA LYS A 43 -5.22 3.59 0.64
C LYS A 43 -3.75 3.28 0.35
N ILE A 44 -3.14 3.98 -0.61
CA ILE A 44 -1.72 3.81 -0.93
C ILE A 44 -0.83 4.30 0.22
N GLU A 45 -1.18 5.41 0.86
CA GLU A 45 -0.49 5.93 2.04
C GLU A 45 -0.54 4.95 3.21
N ASP A 46 -1.71 4.37 3.50
CA ASP A 46 -1.86 3.33 4.53
C ASP A 46 -0.98 2.10 4.24
N MET A 47 -0.99 1.63 2.99
CA MET A 47 -0.12 0.52 2.56
C MET A 47 1.36 0.85 2.71
N ALA A 48 1.78 2.06 2.35
CA ALA A 48 3.16 2.52 2.47
C ALA A 48 3.60 2.61 3.94
N LEU A 49 2.74 3.14 4.81
CA LEU A 49 2.98 3.19 6.26
C LEU A 49 3.12 1.79 6.87
N LYS A 50 2.25 0.85 6.46
CA LYS A 50 2.35 -0.54 6.91
C LYS A 50 3.67 -1.18 6.50
N LEU A 51 4.08 -1.03 5.24
CA LEU A 51 5.37 -1.57 4.75
C LEU A 51 6.57 -0.93 5.45
N LEU A 52 6.52 0.38 5.72
CA LEU A 52 7.57 1.07 6.47
C LEU A 52 7.67 0.57 7.92
N SER A 53 6.54 0.32 8.58
CA SER A 53 6.51 -0.27 9.93
C SER A 53 7.10 -1.67 9.94
N GLU A 54 6.71 -2.53 8.99
CA GLU A 54 7.25 -3.90 8.88
C GLU A 54 8.76 -3.88 8.62
N LYS A 55 9.24 -2.96 7.79
CA LYS A 55 10.67 -2.77 7.54
C LYS A 55 11.40 -2.32 8.81
N TYR A 56 10.88 -1.33 9.51
CA TYR A 56 11.46 -0.83 10.75
C TYR A 56 11.54 -1.92 11.83
N ASP A 57 10.47 -2.70 12.01
CA ASP A 57 10.44 -3.81 12.97
C ASP A 57 11.48 -4.89 12.63
N ASN A 58 11.71 -5.12 11.34
CA ASN A 58 12.74 -6.05 10.88
C ASN A 58 14.16 -5.51 11.14
N GLU A 59 14.42 -4.23 10.83
CA GLU A 59 15.71 -3.58 11.09
C GLU A 59 16.02 -3.53 12.60
N ALA A 60 15.04 -3.18 13.43
CA ALA A 60 15.16 -3.19 14.88
C ALA A 60 15.50 -4.58 15.41
N TYR A 61 14.86 -5.63 14.88
CA TYR A 61 15.16 -7.00 15.24
C TYR A 61 16.57 -7.44 14.81
N GLN A 62 17.01 -7.07 13.61
CA GLN A 62 18.37 -7.36 13.14
C GLN A 62 19.43 -6.66 14.00
N ALA A 63 19.17 -5.42 14.41
CA ALA A 63 20.03 -4.71 15.34
C ALA A 63 20.09 -5.42 16.71
N GLU A 64 18.95 -5.85 17.26
CA GLU A 64 18.90 -6.63 18.50
C GLU A 64 19.72 -7.93 18.39
N LEU A 65 19.57 -8.66 17.28
CA LEU A 65 20.35 -9.86 17.00
C LEU A 65 21.86 -9.57 16.97
N PHE A 66 22.26 -8.49 16.28
CA PHE A 66 23.66 -8.05 16.25
C PHE A 66 24.20 -7.76 17.65
N TYR A 67 23.45 -7.06 18.50
CA TYR A 67 23.86 -6.80 19.88
C TYR A 67 23.96 -8.07 20.72
N ARG A 68 23.00 -9.01 20.58
CA ARG A 68 23.06 -10.31 21.28
C ARG A 68 24.29 -11.12 20.88
N LEU A 69 24.58 -11.17 19.58
CA LEU A 69 25.76 -11.86 19.06
C LEU A 69 27.07 -11.17 19.48
N SER A 70 27.10 -9.84 19.49
CA SER A 70 28.26 -9.08 19.97
C SER A 70 28.51 -9.33 21.47
N ASN A 71 27.44 -9.35 22.27
CA ASN A 71 27.52 -9.69 23.69
C ASN A 71 28.06 -11.10 23.95
N CYS A 72 27.72 -12.06 23.07
CA CYS A 72 28.31 -13.40 23.12
C CYS A 72 29.84 -13.31 22.99
N VAL A 73 30.33 -12.60 21.97
CA VAL A 73 31.77 -12.40 21.75
C VAL A 73 32.43 -11.69 22.94
N GLU A 74 31.81 -10.63 23.47
CA GLU A 74 32.33 -9.91 24.63
C GLU A 74 32.45 -10.79 25.88
N LYS A 75 31.47 -11.66 26.15
CA LYS A 75 31.52 -12.59 27.29
C LYS A 75 32.74 -13.53 27.21
N VAL A 76 33.10 -13.99 26.00
CA VAL A 76 34.29 -14.82 25.77
C VAL A 76 35.56 -14.02 26.03
N LEU A 77 35.65 -12.83 25.42
CA LEU A 77 36.84 -11.97 25.55
C LEU A 77 37.11 -11.58 27.01
N HIS A 78 36.06 -11.45 27.83
CA HIS A 78 36.17 -11.15 29.25
C HIS A 78 36.23 -12.38 30.16
N ASN A 79 36.37 -13.60 29.62
CA ASN A 79 36.36 -14.86 30.40
C ASN A 79 35.14 -15.00 31.33
N LYS A 80 34.01 -14.40 30.97
CA LYS A 80 32.76 -14.44 31.75
C LYS A 80 31.95 -15.72 31.51
N ILE A 81 32.27 -16.46 30.46
CA ILE A 81 31.57 -17.68 30.03
C ILE A 81 32.58 -18.67 29.42
N SER A 82 32.31 -19.97 29.51
CA SER A 82 33.10 -20.98 28.81
C SER A 82 32.78 -20.99 27.31
N ILE A 83 33.71 -21.49 26.48
CA ILE A 83 33.47 -21.62 25.03
C ILE A 83 32.29 -22.56 24.74
N THR A 84 32.10 -23.60 25.56
CA THR A 84 30.99 -24.54 25.40
C THR A 84 29.65 -23.87 25.68
N ASP A 85 29.53 -23.12 26.78
CA ASP A 85 28.29 -22.44 27.14
C ASP A 85 27.95 -21.32 26.13
N LEU A 86 28.97 -20.62 25.62
CA LEU A 86 28.81 -19.67 24.52
C LEU A 86 28.22 -20.33 23.29
N LYS A 87 28.75 -21.50 22.90
CA LYS A 87 28.29 -22.21 21.71
C LYS A 87 26.80 -22.54 21.85
N THR A 88 26.38 -23.00 23.02
CA THR A 88 24.96 -23.23 23.32
C THR A 88 24.14 -21.95 23.19
N GLU A 89 24.57 -20.83 23.81
CA GLU A 89 23.86 -19.55 23.72
C GLU A 89 23.75 -19.04 22.26
N TYR A 90 24.81 -19.22 21.47
CA TYR A 90 24.83 -18.86 20.05
C TYR A 90 23.88 -19.74 19.21
N GLU A 91 23.89 -21.06 19.42
CA GLU A 91 22.99 -21.99 18.75
C GLU A 91 21.52 -21.70 19.10
N GLU A 92 21.23 -21.38 20.36
CA GLU A 92 19.89 -20.96 20.80
C GLU A 92 19.42 -19.67 20.13
N ILE A 93 20.31 -18.67 20.00
CA ILE A 93 20.03 -17.42 19.27
C ILE A 93 19.68 -17.74 17.82
N LEU A 94 20.49 -18.57 17.14
CA LEU A 94 20.25 -18.94 15.75
C LEU A 94 18.94 -19.70 15.56
N GLU A 95 18.62 -20.65 16.43
CA GLU A 95 17.38 -21.42 16.35
C GLU A 95 16.15 -20.51 16.54
N GLN A 96 16.20 -19.60 17.51
CA GLN A 96 15.14 -18.62 17.73
C GLN A 96 14.95 -17.70 16.52
N THR A 97 16.05 -17.22 15.92
CA THR A 97 16.03 -16.39 14.72
C THR A 97 15.44 -17.15 13.54
N LEU A 98 15.92 -18.36 13.26
CA LEU A 98 15.40 -19.17 12.17
C LEU A 98 13.90 -19.44 12.33
N LYS A 99 13.45 -19.78 13.55
CA LYS A 99 12.03 -20.01 13.84
C LYS A 99 11.18 -18.76 13.60
N LYS A 100 11.69 -17.56 13.90
CA LYS A 100 11.00 -16.30 13.64
C LYS A 100 10.90 -16.02 12.13
N GLU A 101 12.00 -16.19 11.41
CA GLU A 101 12.06 -16.00 9.95
C GLU A 101 11.14 -16.98 9.21
N CYS A 102 11.12 -18.26 9.61
CA CYS A 102 10.19 -19.24 9.04
C CYS A 102 8.72 -18.82 9.22
N LYS A 103 8.33 -18.35 10.42
CA LYS A 103 6.98 -17.84 10.66
C LYS A 103 6.65 -16.58 9.86
N ALA A 104 7.63 -15.69 9.66
CA ALA A 104 7.45 -14.51 8.83
C ALA A 104 7.24 -14.90 7.36
N TYR A 105 8.06 -15.83 6.85
CA TYR A 105 7.95 -16.38 5.51
C TYR A 105 6.60 -17.08 5.29
N GLU A 106 6.17 -17.95 6.21
CA GLU A 106 4.86 -18.62 6.13
C GLU A 106 3.70 -17.63 6.04
N ARG A 107 3.72 -16.57 6.87
CA ARG A 107 2.71 -15.49 6.80
C ARG A 107 2.72 -14.80 5.45
N SER A 108 3.91 -14.45 4.94
CA SER A 108 4.06 -13.83 3.62
C SER A 108 3.56 -14.74 2.49
N CYS A 109 3.81 -16.05 2.55
CA CYS A 109 3.27 -17.00 1.56
C CYS A 109 1.75 -17.04 1.59
N ILE A 110 1.13 -17.07 2.77
CA ILE A 110 -0.34 -17.06 2.91
C ILE A 110 -0.92 -15.77 2.34
N GLU A 111 -0.32 -14.63 2.64
CA GLU A 111 -0.75 -13.32 2.12
C GLU A 111 -0.59 -13.22 0.60
N ASN A 112 0.53 -13.68 0.05
CA ASN A 112 0.77 -13.72 -1.39
C ASN A 112 -0.26 -14.60 -2.12
N VAL A 113 -0.62 -15.76 -1.55
CA VAL A 113 -1.68 -16.61 -2.12
C VAL A 113 -3.04 -15.90 -2.09
N LYS A 114 -3.37 -15.19 -1.01
CA LYS A 114 -4.62 -14.40 -0.90
C LYS A 114 -4.64 -13.26 -1.92
N LEU A 115 -3.54 -12.54 -2.07
CA LEU A 115 -3.40 -11.46 -3.04
C LEU A 115 -3.53 -11.98 -4.47
N LYS A 116 -2.84 -13.09 -4.80
CA LYS A 116 -2.95 -13.73 -6.12
C LYS A 116 -4.38 -14.12 -6.46
N LYS A 117 -5.12 -14.70 -5.51
CA LYS A 117 -6.55 -15.02 -5.69
C LYS A 117 -7.40 -13.78 -5.92
N ARG A 118 -7.17 -12.70 -5.16
CA ARG A 118 -7.90 -11.43 -5.34
C ARG A 118 -7.60 -10.80 -6.70
N THR A 119 -6.35 -10.84 -7.16
CA THR A 119 -5.98 -10.32 -8.48
C THR A 119 -6.61 -11.16 -9.59
N GLU A 120 -6.62 -12.48 -9.48
CA GLU A 120 -7.28 -13.37 -10.45
C GLU A 120 -8.80 -13.09 -10.50
N GLN A 121 -9.44 -12.87 -9.36
CA GLN A 121 -10.86 -12.49 -9.27
C GLN A 121 -11.15 -11.12 -9.90
N ALA A 122 -10.31 -10.12 -9.63
CA ALA A 122 -10.43 -8.80 -10.24
C ALA A 122 -10.26 -8.89 -11.76
N THR A 123 -9.24 -9.59 -12.25
CA THR A 123 -9.03 -9.82 -13.68
C THR A 123 -10.21 -10.55 -14.33
N ALA A 124 -10.77 -11.56 -13.66
CA ALA A 124 -11.95 -12.27 -14.16
C ALA A 124 -13.19 -11.35 -14.23
N TYR A 125 -13.41 -10.51 -13.22
CA TYR A 125 -14.50 -9.53 -13.20
C TYR A 125 -14.39 -8.54 -14.37
N TYR A 126 -13.20 -7.99 -14.62
CA TYR A 126 -12.96 -7.09 -15.77
C TYR A 126 -13.04 -7.81 -17.13
N ALA A 127 -12.67 -9.09 -17.20
CA ALA A 127 -12.85 -9.89 -18.41
C ALA A 127 -14.34 -10.19 -18.69
N SER A 128 -15.15 -10.38 -17.65
CA SER A 128 -16.60 -10.60 -17.80
C SER A 128 -17.38 -9.32 -18.13
N SER A 129 -16.96 -8.16 -17.63
CA SER A 129 -17.64 -6.88 -17.93
C SER A 129 -17.31 -6.30 -19.30
N SER A 130 -16.29 -6.84 -19.99
CA SER A 130 -15.93 -6.47 -21.37
C SER A 130 -16.62 -7.33 -22.44
N SER A 131 -17.51 -8.25 -22.05
CA SER A 131 -18.21 -9.16 -22.97
C SER A 131 -19.72 -8.93 -23.14
N GLU A 132 -20.26 -7.78 -22.72
CA GLU A 132 -21.54 -7.30 -23.28
C GLU A 132 -21.26 -6.28 -24.41
N PRO A 133 -21.79 -6.51 -25.64
CA PRO A 133 -21.51 -5.72 -26.83
C PRO A 133 -22.19 -4.34 -26.83
#